data_AF-A0A6B0HFZ5-F1
#
_entry.id   AF-A0A6B0HFZ5-F1
#
_cell.length_a   1.000
_cell.length_b   1.000
_cell.length_c   1.000
_cell.angle_alpha   90.00
_cell.angle_beta   90.00
_cell.angle_gamma   90.00
#
_symmetry.space_group_name_H-M   'P 1'
#
loop_
_entity.id
_entity.type
_entity.pdbx_description
1 polymer ?
#
loop_
_entity_poly.entity_id
_entity_poly.type
_entity_poly.pdbx_seq_one_letter_code
_entity_poly.pdbx_strand_id
1 'polypeptide(L)'
;MGESVDRRRMYRTVSAALSVVGRSARRDGTESKRGDDTESARRHDVTGTARASAAASQERGSDGTVSSRSEGEIDAETLIRSLSVVLDTPGAPTLEPTFRRAWRERAVEIREGETRLVELGRALELEPDRLVLEVAPDGLLARYDGSRVGCWPSAAALLADLSATAILPDVEPRWLSLSGEQRRVALRTLRLFVRRCPNCDGTLEGVRGPSSTDDRLEERRRVQCDRCGSVLFHESTSSTENVSGMEDTP
;
A
#
# COMPACT_ATOMS: atom_id res chain seq x y z
N MET A 1 -10.99 -23.04 23.69
CA MET A 1 -9.85 -22.24 24.16
C MET A 1 -8.94 -21.75 23.04
N GLY A 2 -8.62 -22.53 22.00
CA GLY A 2 -7.75 -22.07 20.90
C GLY A 2 -8.23 -20.77 20.20
N GLU A 3 -9.48 -20.73 19.76
CA GLU A 3 -10.07 -19.59 19.03
C GLU A 3 -9.99 -18.25 19.78
N SER A 4 -10.07 -18.28 21.12
CA SER A 4 -9.90 -17.10 21.99
C SER A 4 -8.46 -16.60 22.13
N VAL A 5 -7.46 -17.44 21.86
CA VAL A 5 -6.04 -17.07 21.84
C VAL A 5 -5.67 -16.51 20.47
N ASP A 6 -6.08 -17.20 19.41
CA ASP A 6 -5.84 -16.79 18.01
C ASP A 6 -6.43 -15.39 17.74
N ARG A 7 -7.68 -15.16 18.16
CA ARG A 7 -8.34 -13.85 18.07
C ARG A 7 -7.61 -12.73 18.84
N ARG A 8 -6.88 -13.04 19.92
CA ARG A 8 -6.04 -12.06 20.65
C ARG A 8 -4.69 -11.80 19.96
N ARG A 9 -4.11 -12.80 19.28
CA ARG A 9 -2.88 -12.64 18.48
C ARG A 9 -3.16 -11.80 17.24
N MET A 10 -4.22 -12.13 16.48
CA MET A 10 -4.68 -11.37 15.33
C MET A 10 -5.05 -9.92 15.71
N TYR A 11 -5.74 -9.71 16.84
CA TYR A 11 -6.05 -8.38 17.39
C TYR A 11 -4.81 -7.46 17.52
N ARG A 12 -3.76 -7.94 18.19
CA ARG A 12 -2.50 -7.18 18.36
C ARG A 12 -1.76 -6.93 17.05
N THR A 13 -2.04 -7.70 16.00
CA THR A 13 -1.54 -7.44 14.65
C THR A 13 -2.38 -6.38 13.94
N VAL A 14 -3.71 -6.50 13.90
CA VAL A 14 -4.61 -5.52 13.24
C VAL A 14 -4.47 -4.13 13.87
N SER A 15 -4.67 -4.01 15.18
CA SER A 15 -4.65 -2.71 15.87
C SER A 15 -3.29 -2.01 15.75
N ALA A 16 -2.19 -2.76 15.88
CA ALA A 16 -0.86 -2.16 15.76
C ALA A 16 -0.44 -1.89 14.31
N ALA A 17 -0.90 -2.68 13.34
CA ALA A 17 -0.63 -2.44 11.92
C ALA A 17 -1.41 -1.24 11.39
N LEU A 18 -2.67 -1.04 11.77
CA LEU A 18 -3.45 0.17 11.43
C LEU A 18 -2.65 1.45 11.72
N SER A 19 -2.12 1.56 12.94
CA SER A 19 -1.33 2.72 13.35
C SER A 19 0.08 2.79 12.75
N VAL A 20 0.54 1.80 11.95
CA VAL A 20 1.81 1.86 11.19
C VAL A 20 1.60 2.00 9.68
N VAL A 21 0.47 1.55 9.11
CA VAL A 21 0.09 1.93 7.75
C VAL A 21 -0.02 3.47 7.67
N GLY A 22 -0.64 4.11 8.67
CA GLY A 22 -0.61 5.57 8.89
C GLY A 22 0.75 6.14 9.38
N ARG A 23 1.86 5.46 9.08
CA ARG A 23 3.24 5.94 9.28
C ARG A 23 4.20 5.54 8.16
N SER A 24 4.03 4.37 7.53
CA SER A 24 4.87 3.95 6.40
C SER A 24 4.58 4.74 5.11
N ALA A 25 3.37 5.30 4.97
CA ALA A 25 3.03 6.26 3.90
C ALA A 25 3.95 7.52 3.86
N ARG A 26 4.75 7.75 4.92
CA ARG A 26 5.69 8.87 5.02
C ARG A 26 7.02 8.67 4.29
N ARG A 27 7.35 7.44 3.84
CA ARG A 27 8.72 7.08 3.43
C ARG A 27 8.92 6.76 1.94
N ASP A 28 7.89 6.30 1.21
CA ASP A 28 8.02 5.97 -0.23
C ASP A 28 8.06 7.23 -1.14
N GLY A 29 8.28 8.42 -0.57
CA GLY A 29 8.17 9.72 -1.25
C GLY A 29 9.38 10.16 -2.08
N THR A 30 10.46 9.36 -2.15
CA THR A 30 11.68 9.74 -2.90
C THR A 30 12.41 8.54 -3.52
N GLU A 31 12.11 8.21 -4.78
CA GLU A 31 13.17 7.83 -5.75
C GLU A 31 12.73 7.94 -7.21
N SER A 32 13.25 8.95 -7.91
CA SER A 32 13.47 8.93 -9.36
C SER A 32 14.67 9.84 -9.65
N LYS A 33 15.86 9.22 -9.70
CA LYS A 33 17.12 9.96 -9.76
C LYS A 33 17.53 10.18 -11.22
N ARG A 34 17.48 11.46 -11.62
CA ARG A 34 18.12 12.08 -12.79
C ARG A 34 19.29 11.25 -13.36
N GLY A 35 19.09 10.71 -14.56
CA GLY A 35 20.16 10.35 -15.50
C GLY A 35 20.06 11.27 -16.72
N ASP A 36 21.21 11.70 -17.25
CA ASP A 36 21.33 12.66 -18.35
C ASP A 36 22.20 12.05 -19.48
N ASP A 37 22.57 12.89 -20.45
CA ASP A 37 23.63 12.73 -21.46
C ASP A 37 23.29 12.05 -22.82
N THR A 38 22.89 12.91 -23.78
CA THR A 38 23.44 13.00 -25.18
C THR A 38 23.21 11.84 -26.19
N GLU A 39 23.30 11.98 -27.53
CA GLU A 39 23.29 13.07 -28.54
C GLU A 39 22.95 12.35 -29.92
N SER A 40 22.39 12.87 -31.04
CA SER A 40 22.16 14.21 -31.64
C SER A 40 20.93 14.20 -32.59
N ALA A 41 20.54 15.38 -33.11
CA ALA A 41 20.75 15.71 -34.54
C ALA A 41 19.98 16.96 -35.07
N ARG A 42 20.75 17.95 -35.57
CA ARG A 42 20.44 18.80 -36.75
C ARG A 42 19.31 19.86 -36.68
N ARG A 43 19.72 21.10 -36.34
CA ARG A 43 19.63 22.37 -37.13
C ARG A 43 18.31 22.72 -37.85
N HIS A 44 17.84 23.97 -37.67
CA HIS A 44 17.92 25.02 -38.71
C HIS A 44 17.66 26.45 -38.15
N ASP A 45 18.07 27.47 -38.92
CA ASP A 45 18.07 28.92 -38.64
C ASP A 45 16.65 29.60 -38.73
N VAL A 46 16.40 30.93 -38.54
CA VAL A 46 17.26 32.14 -38.46
C VAL A 46 16.59 33.34 -37.73
N THR A 47 17.39 34.29 -37.20
CA THR A 47 17.14 35.71 -36.76
C THR A 47 15.90 36.15 -35.95
N GLY A 48 16.14 37.02 -34.95
CA GLY A 48 15.17 38.03 -34.44
C GLY A 48 15.82 39.00 -33.44
N THR A 49 15.76 40.33 -33.67
CA THR A 49 16.65 41.31 -33.00
C THR A 49 16.02 42.16 -31.87
N ALA A 50 16.62 42.04 -30.68
CA ALA A 50 16.92 43.08 -29.67
C ALA A 50 15.95 44.27 -29.39
N ARG A 51 15.66 44.49 -28.09
CA ARG A 51 16.18 45.66 -27.31
C ARG A 51 15.91 45.56 -25.79
N ALA A 52 16.68 46.33 -25.02
CA ALA A 52 16.58 46.51 -23.55
C ALA A 52 16.10 47.96 -23.25
N SER A 53 15.91 48.48 -22.03
CA SER A 53 16.49 48.18 -20.69
C SER A 53 15.61 48.73 -19.54
N ALA A 54 16.09 48.55 -18.29
CA ALA A 54 15.79 49.36 -17.08
C ALA A 54 14.42 49.13 -16.37
N ALA A 55 14.31 49.26 -15.03
CA ALA A 55 15.30 49.32 -13.94
C ALA A 55 14.63 49.16 -12.55
N ALA A 56 15.44 49.31 -11.49
CA ALA A 56 15.11 49.55 -10.08
C ALA A 56 14.85 48.34 -9.17
N SER A 57 15.69 48.24 -8.13
CA SER A 57 15.57 47.30 -7.01
C SER A 57 14.70 47.88 -5.89
N GLN A 58 14.04 47.01 -5.11
CA GLN A 58 14.13 47.07 -3.65
C GLN A 58 13.60 45.81 -2.96
N GLU A 59 14.20 45.51 -1.81
CA GLU A 59 13.86 44.37 -0.98
C GLU A 59 12.71 44.68 -0.01
N ARG A 60 11.86 43.67 0.21
CA ARG A 60 11.16 43.33 1.45
C ARG A 60 10.44 42.00 1.18
N GLY A 61 10.53 40.98 2.01
CA GLY A 61 11.06 40.93 3.37
C GLY A 61 10.01 40.37 4.30
N SER A 62 9.87 39.05 4.31
CA SER A 62 9.31 38.29 5.42
C SER A 62 9.82 36.87 5.36
N ASP A 63 10.10 36.28 6.52
CA ASP A 63 10.31 34.85 6.67
C ASP A 63 9.00 34.13 6.32
N GLY A 64 8.90 33.76 5.06
CA GLY A 64 7.92 32.83 4.52
C GLY A 64 8.45 31.41 4.56
N THR A 65 8.99 30.96 5.70
CA THR A 65 9.05 29.52 6.02
C THR A 65 7.61 29.02 6.08
N VAL A 66 7.06 28.73 4.90
CA VAL A 66 5.92 27.83 4.73
C VAL A 66 6.43 26.48 5.17
N SER A 67 6.35 26.26 6.49
CA SER A 67 6.45 24.96 7.10
C SER A 67 5.44 24.09 6.34
N SER A 68 5.96 23.21 5.49
CA SER A 68 5.18 22.21 4.78
C SER A 68 4.68 21.20 5.81
N ARG A 69 3.65 21.63 6.55
CA ARG A 69 2.71 20.75 7.22
C ARG A 69 2.16 19.90 6.10
N SER A 70 2.50 18.61 6.11
CA SER A 70 2.27 17.68 5.01
C SER A 70 0.77 17.50 4.73
N GLU A 71 0.23 18.34 3.86
CA GLU A 71 -1.06 18.12 3.22
C GLU A 71 -0.95 16.84 2.37
N GLY A 72 -1.68 15.79 2.75
CA GLY A 72 -1.82 14.58 1.93
C GLY A 72 -1.37 13.24 2.53
N GLU A 73 -0.90 13.16 3.78
CA GLU A 73 -0.72 11.85 4.41
C GLU A 73 -2.09 11.20 4.71
N ILE A 74 -2.38 10.07 4.07
CA ILE A 74 -3.62 9.32 4.28
C ILE A 74 -3.49 8.48 5.56
N ASP A 75 -4.14 8.92 6.63
CA ASP A 75 -4.35 8.07 7.81
C ASP A 75 -5.27 6.89 7.46
N ALA A 76 -4.66 5.72 7.31
CA ALA A 76 -5.33 4.46 7.03
C ALA A 76 -6.28 4.01 8.16
N GLU A 77 -6.02 4.40 9.41
CA GLU A 77 -6.86 4.02 10.55
C GLU A 77 -8.18 4.81 10.53
N THR A 78 -8.11 6.13 10.33
CA THR A 78 -9.30 6.97 10.06
C THR A 78 -10.01 6.55 8.78
N LEU A 79 -9.27 6.33 7.68
CA LEU A 79 -9.87 5.93 6.39
C LEU A 79 -10.69 4.64 6.52
N ILE A 80 -10.13 3.60 7.15
CA ILE A 80 -10.82 2.31 7.34
C ILE A 80 -12.02 2.42 8.29
N ARG A 81 -11.90 3.15 9.42
CA ARG A 81 -13.07 3.42 10.29
C ARG A 81 -14.17 4.24 9.58
N SER A 82 -13.84 4.91 8.48
CA SER A 82 -14.79 5.71 7.70
C SER A 82 -15.66 4.88 6.73
N LEU A 83 -15.35 3.57 6.57
CA LEU A 83 -16.10 2.64 5.72
C LEU A 83 -17.05 1.77 6.56
N SER A 84 -18.32 1.72 6.16
CA SER A 84 -19.39 0.93 6.78
C SER A 84 -19.10 -0.58 6.86
N VAL A 85 -18.29 -1.11 5.93
CA VAL A 85 -17.84 -2.51 5.92
C VAL A 85 -16.90 -2.87 7.07
N VAL A 86 -16.42 -1.88 7.85
CA VAL A 86 -15.60 -2.10 9.06
C VAL A 86 -16.30 -1.50 10.27
N LEU A 87 -16.87 -2.38 11.09
CA LEU A 87 -17.56 -2.04 12.33
C LEU A 87 -16.53 -1.80 13.44
N ASP A 88 -16.67 -0.72 14.19
CA ASP A 88 -15.93 -0.56 15.45
C ASP A 88 -16.54 -1.48 16.53
N THR A 89 -15.72 -2.26 17.23
CA THR A 89 -16.21 -3.25 18.22
C THR A 89 -15.30 -3.33 19.45
N PRO A 90 -15.81 -3.74 20.62
CA PRO A 90 -15.03 -3.80 21.85
C PRO A 90 -13.73 -4.62 21.72
N GLY A 91 -12.61 -3.91 21.77
CA GLY A 91 -11.26 -4.44 21.56
C GLY A 91 -10.63 -3.92 20.27
N ALA A 92 -11.25 -4.17 19.11
CA ALA A 92 -10.78 -3.68 17.81
C ALA A 92 -11.90 -3.64 16.76
N PRO A 93 -11.71 -2.87 15.67
CA PRO A 93 -12.57 -2.95 14.52
C PRO A 93 -12.63 -4.37 13.93
N THR A 94 -13.76 -4.73 13.34
CA THR A 94 -13.96 -6.00 12.62
C THR A 94 -14.78 -5.79 11.37
N LEU A 95 -14.61 -6.66 10.36
CA LEU A 95 -15.46 -6.61 9.17
C LEU A 95 -16.91 -6.92 9.50
N GLU A 96 -17.80 -6.17 8.87
CA GLU A 96 -19.23 -6.45 8.82
C GLU A 96 -19.45 -7.94 8.38
N PRO A 97 -20.22 -8.74 9.13
CA PRO A 97 -20.39 -10.16 8.88
C PRO A 97 -20.81 -10.58 7.46
N THR A 98 -21.67 -9.81 6.77
CA THR A 98 -22.13 -10.15 5.40
C THR A 98 -21.08 -9.82 4.34
N PHE A 99 -20.46 -8.62 4.40
CA PHE A 99 -19.31 -8.25 3.58
C PHE A 99 -18.17 -9.26 3.73
N ARG A 100 -17.82 -9.63 4.97
CA ARG A 100 -16.79 -10.65 5.24
C ARG A 100 -17.08 -12.00 4.58
N ARG A 101 -18.36 -12.39 4.48
CA ARG A 101 -18.78 -13.63 3.84
C ARG A 101 -18.67 -13.50 2.32
N ALA A 102 -19.32 -12.49 1.75
CA ALA A 102 -19.30 -12.20 0.31
C ALA A 102 -17.86 -12.02 -0.23
N TRP A 103 -16.99 -11.36 0.54
CA TRP A 103 -15.58 -11.18 0.17
C TRP A 103 -14.81 -12.52 0.08
N ARG A 104 -15.06 -13.46 1.01
CA ARG A 104 -14.45 -14.81 0.93
C ARG A 104 -15.05 -15.60 -0.22
N GLU A 105 -16.36 -15.52 -0.45
CA GLU A 105 -17.04 -16.21 -1.56
C GLU A 105 -16.52 -15.71 -2.92
N ARG A 106 -16.45 -14.39 -3.13
CA ARG A 106 -15.85 -13.77 -4.31
C ARG A 106 -14.37 -14.12 -4.50
N ALA A 107 -13.60 -14.25 -3.41
CA ALA A 107 -12.20 -14.69 -3.48
C ALA A 107 -12.05 -16.16 -3.91
N VAL A 108 -13.02 -17.02 -3.58
CA VAL A 108 -13.09 -18.41 -4.01
C VAL A 108 -13.45 -18.48 -5.49
N GLU A 109 -14.48 -17.74 -5.93
CA GLU A 109 -14.89 -17.66 -7.35
C GLU A 109 -13.75 -17.24 -8.28
N ILE A 110 -13.06 -16.14 -7.98
CA ILE A 110 -11.96 -15.61 -8.82
C ILE A 110 -10.75 -16.57 -8.84
N ARG A 111 -10.57 -17.36 -7.78
CA ARG A 111 -9.54 -18.42 -7.72
C ARG A 111 -9.91 -19.60 -8.62
N GLU A 112 -11.14 -20.08 -8.54
CA GLU A 112 -11.57 -21.36 -9.09
C GLU A 112 -12.09 -21.27 -10.54
N GLY A 113 -12.60 -20.11 -10.94
CA GLY A 113 -12.77 -19.74 -12.36
C GLY A 113 -11.51 -19.17 -13.01
N GLU A 114 -10.40 -19.10 -12.25
CA GLU A 114 -9.08 -18.55 -12.63
C GLU A 114 -9.07 -17.11 -13.19
N THR A 115 -10.16 -16.35 -13.04
CA THR A 115 -10.42 -15.07 -13.73
C THR A 115 -9.53 -13.88 -13.34
N ARG A 116 -8.43 -14.10 -12.59
CA ARG A 116 -7.57 -13.06 -11.98
C ARG A 116 -7.17 -11.93 -12.96
N LEU A 117 -6.82 -12.24 -14.21
CA LEU A 117 -6.47 -11.23 -15.22
C LEU A 117 -7.69 -10.42 -15.69
N VAL A 118 -8.86 -11.05 -15.83
CA VAL A 118 -10.11 -10.40 -16.22
C VAL A 118 -10.59 -9.44 -15.13
N GLU A 119 -10.51 -9.84 -13.87
CA GLU A 119 -10.85 -8.97 -12.74
C GLU A 119 -9.84 -7.82 -12.59
N LEU A 120 -8.54 -8.07 -12.83
CA LEU A 120 -7.50 -7.05 -12.79
C LEU A 120 -7.67 -6.03 -13.93
N GLY A 121 -7.98 -6.49 -15.14
CA GLY A 121 -8.33 -5.64 -16.27
C GLY A 121 -9.53 -4.76 -15.96
N ARG A 122 -10.62 -5.35 -15.42
CA ARG A 122 -11.80 -4.60 -14.95
C ARG A 122 -11.44 -3.58 -13.85
N ALA A 123 -10.58 -3.94 -12.91
CA ALA A 123 -10.21 -3.07 -11.78
C ALA A 123 -9.26 -1.92 -12.15
N LEU A 124 -8.59 -2.00 -13.30
CA LEU A 124 -7.65 -0.98 -13.82
C LEU A 124 -8.13 -0.30 -15.10
N GLU A 125 -9.30 -0.69 -15.64
CA GLU A 125 -9.84 -0.25 -16.94
C GLU A 125 -8.91 -0.61 -18.13
N LEU A 126 -8.33 -1.81 -18.10
CA LEU A 126 -7.37 -2.35 -19.08
C LEU A 126 -7.84 -3.67 -19.72
N GLU A 127 -7.39 -3.96 -20.94
CA GLU A 127 -7.66 -5.25 -21.61
C GLU A 127 -6.87 -6.40 -20.95
N PRO A 128 -7.52 -7.55 -20.63
CA PRO A 128 -6.92 -8.58 -19.79
C PRO A 128 -5.97 -9.53 -20.52
N ASP A 129 -5.98 -9.54 -21.86
CA ASP A 129 -5.06 -10.30 -22.71
C ASP A 129 -3.68 -9.65 -22.83
N ARG A 130 -3.60 -8.33 -22.58
CA ARG A 130 -2.35 -7.54 -22.51
C ARG A 130 -1.73 -7.52 -21.10
N LEU A 131 -2.44 -8.06 -20.10
CA LEU A 131 -1.98 -8.15 -18.72
C LEU A 131 -1.17 -9.43 -18.45
N VAL A 132 0.00 -9.27 -17.83
CA VAL A 132 0.88 -10.36 -17.40
C VAL A 132 1.13 -10.25 -15.90
N LEU A 133 1.12 -11.40 -15.20
CA LEU A 133 1.47 -11.52 -13.79
C LEU A 133 2.79 -12.28 -13.63
N GLU A 134 3.78 -11.64 -13.01
CA GLU A 134 5.15 -12.13 -12.87
C GLU A 134 5.54 -12.23 -11.38
N VAL A 135 6.27 -13.29 -11.00
CA VAL A 135 6.87 -13.36 -9.65
C VAL A 135 8.21 -12.63 -9.69
N ALA A 136 8.36 -11.61 -8.84
CA ALA A 136 9.50 -10.72 -8.72
C ALA A 136 10.03 -10.69 -7.27
N PRO A 137 11.25 -10.17 -7.01
CA PRO A 137 11.81 -10.11 -5.66
C PRO A 137 10.97 -9.31 -4.65
N ASP A 138 10.17 -8.35 -5.12
CA ASP A 138 9.27 -7.51 -4.31
C ASP A 138 7.84 -8.09 -4.17
N GLY A 139 7.49 -9.16 -4.90
CA GLY A 139 6.20 -9.84 -4.77
C GLY A 139 5.66 -10.43 -6.09
N LEU A 140 4.36 -10.28 -6.31
CA LEU A 140 3.69 -10.52 -7.57
C LEU A 140 3.49 -9.19 -8.29
N LEU A 141 4.20 -9.02 -9.41
CA LEU A 141 4.16 -7.85 -10.27
C LEU A 141 3.06 -8.00 -11.33
N ALA A 142 2.33 -6.93 -11.64
CA ALA A 142 1.49 -6.87 -12.83
C ALA A 142 2.09 -5.92 -13.88
N ARG A 143 2.08 -6.37 -15.13
CA ARG A 143 2.47 -5.57 -16.30
C ARG A 143 1.34 -5.49 -17.32
N TYR A 144 1.27 -4.37 -18.02
CA TYR A 144 0.49 -4.16 -19.24
C TYR A 144 1.45 -3.67 -20.32
N ASP A 145 1.54 -4.35 -21.46
CA ASP A 145 2.57 -4.11 -22.50
C ASP A 145 4.01 -3.97 -21.94
N GLY A 146 4.37 -4.78 -20.94
CA GLY A 146 5.66 -4.70 -20.24
C GLY A 146 5.78 -3.57 -19.19
N SER A 147 4.91 -2.56 -19.22
CA SER A 147 4.88 -1.46 -18.24
C SER A 147 4.26 -1.90 -16.91
N ARG A 148 4.88 -1.52 -15.78
CA ARG A 148 4.40 -1.88 -14.43
C ARG A 148 3.08 -1.17 -14.12
N VAL A 149 2.01 -1.92 -13.85
CA VAL A 149 0.70 -1.38 -13.47
C VAL A 149 0.29 -1.72 -12.02
N GLY A 150 0.99 -2.64 -11.36
CA GLY A 150 0.75 -2.94 -9.94
C GLY A 150 1.78 -3.90 -9.34
N CYS A 151 1.76 -4.05 -8.01
CA CYS A 151 2.51 -5.07 -7.30
C CYS A 151 1.86 -5.42 -5.95
N TRP A 152 1.88 -6.70 -5.59
CA TRP A 152 1.27 -7.25 -4.38
C TRP A 152 2.23 -8.21 -3.67
N PRO A 153 2.25 -8.29 -2.33
CA PRO A 153 3.10 -9.22 -1.59
C PRO A 153 2.99 -10.72 -1.96
N SER A 154 1.90 -11.13 -2.61
CA SER A 154 1.73 -12.43 -3.26
C SER A 154 0.45 -12.48 -4.10
N ALA A 155 0.23 -13.57 -4.83
CA ALA A 155 -1.07 -13.89 -5.45
C ALA A 155 -2.24 -13.93 -4.45
N ALA A 156 -2.00 -14.23 -3.17
CA ALA A 156 -3.05 -14.17 -2.14
C ALA A 156 -3.45 -12.73 -1.78
N ALA A 157 -2.50 -11.78 -1.85
CA ALA A 157 -2.78 -10.35 -1.66
C ALA A 157 -3.48 -9.74 -2.88
N LEU A 158 -3.08 -10.09 -4.10
CA LEU A 158 -3.80 -9.70 -5.32
C LEU A 158 -5.24 -10.23 -5.28
N LEU A 159 -5.43 -11.51 -4.98
CA LEU A 159 -6.75 -12.13 -4.92
C LEU A 159 -7.66 -11.50 -3.86
N ALA A 160 -7.11 -11.08 -2.71
CA ALA A 160 -7.84 -10.31 -1.70
C ALA A 160 -8.31 -8.95 -2.25
N ASP A 161 -7.44 -8.22 -2.94
CA ASP A 161 -7.76 -6.90 -3.50
C ASP A 161 -8.81 -6.98 -4.61
N LEU A 162 -8.67 -7.93 -5.53
CA LEU A 162 -9.61 -8.14 -6.65
C LEU A 162 -11.01 -8.48 -6.13
N SER A 163 -11.12 -9.41 -5.18
CA SER A 163 -12.41 -9.82 -4.62
C SER A 163 -13.05 -8.75 -3.73
N ALA A 164 -12.28 -7.83 -3.13
CA ALA A 164 -12.81 -6.66 -2.45
C ALA A 164 -13.29 -5.61 -3.45
N THR A 165 -12.46 -5.27 -4.44
CA THR A 165 -12.75 -4.28 -5.49
C THR A 165 -14.00 -4.63 -6.29
N ALA A 166 -14.26 -5.93 -6.49
CA ALA A 166 -15.43 -6.44 -7.20
C ALA A 166 -16.76 -6.34 -6.43
N ILE A 167 -16.76 -6.03 -5.13
CA ILE A 167 -18.00 -5.95 -4.31
C ILE A 167 -18.14 -4.65 -3.51
N LEU A 168 -17.04 -3.94 -3.22
CA LEU A 168 -17.07 -2.65 -2.51
C LEU A 168 -17.96 -1.58 -3.17
N PRO A 169 -18.05 -1.44 -4.51
CA PRO A 169 -18.97 -0.49 -5.14
C PRO A 169 -20.44 -0.66 -4.74
N ASP A 170 -20.89 -1.90 -4.49
CA ASP A 170 -22.29 -2.22 -4.25
C ASP A 170 -22.70 -2.06 -2.77
N VAL A 171 -21.74 -2.19 -1.86
CA VAL A 171 -21.98 -2.18 -0.39
C VAL A 171 -21.40 -0.99 0.35
N GLU A 172 -20.46 -0.26 -0.25
CA GLU A 172 -19.81 0.91 0.36
C GLU A 172 -19.89 2.12 -0.59
N PRO A 173 -20.94 2.96 -0.49
CA PRO A 173 -21.15 4.09 -1.40
C PRO A 173 -19.98 5.09 -1.46
N ARG A 174 -19.16 5.20 -0.40
CA ARG A 174 -17.99 6.08 -0.38
C ARG A 174 -16.85 5.55 -1.26
N TRP A 175 -16.82 4.26 -1.59
CA TRP A 175 -15.77 3.63 -2.39
C TRP A 175 -15.53 4.36 -3.72
N LEU A 176 -16.62 4.74 -4.39
CA LEU A 176 -16.56 5.50 -5.65
C LEU A 176 -16.06 6.93 -5.46
N SER A 177 -16.27 7.55 -4.30
CA SER A 177 -15.71 8.88 -3.97
C SER A 177 -14.24 8.86 -3.52
N LEU A 178 -13.68 7.70 -3.18
CA LEU A 178 -12.27 7.59 -2.81
C LEU A 178 -11.37 7.82 -4.02
N SER A 179 -10.27 8.54 -3.82
CA SER A 179 -9.18 8.63 -4.81
C SER A 179 -8.53 7.27 -5.04
N GLY A 180 -7.83 7.10 -6.17
CA GLY A 180 -7.07 5.88 -6.44
C GLY A 180 -6.13 5.50 -5.29
N GLU A 181 -5.46 6.49 -4.68
CA GLU A 181 -4.57 6.26 -3.55
C GLU A 181 -5.33 5.80 -2.29
N GLN A 182 -6.44 6.44 -1.96
CA GLN A 182 -7.30 6.01 -0.84
C GLN A 182 -7.81 4.58 -1.07
N ARG A 183 -8.15 4.20 -2.32
CA ARG A 183 -8.51 2.81 -2.65
C ARG A 183 -7.33 1.85 -2.43
N ARG A 184 -6.10 2.19 -2.86
CA ARG A 184 -4.89 1.37 -2.60
C ARG A 184 -4.62 1.18 -1.10
N VAL A 185 -4.69 2.26 -0.32
CA VAL A 185 -4.48 2.23 1.14
C VAL A 185 -5.58 1.42 1.83
N ALA A 186 -6.85 1.62 1.45
CA ALA A 186 -7.97 0.86 1.98
C ALA A 186 -7.82 -0.64 1.71
N LEU A 187 -7.51 -1.05 0.46
CA LEU A 187 -7.31 -2.46 0.11
C LEU A 187 -6.15 -3.08 0.89
N ARG A 188 -4.96 -2.45 0.90
CA ARG A 188 -3.79 -2.91 1.68
C ARG A 188 -4.14 -3.13 3.16
N THR A 189 -4.99 -2.27 3.72
CA THR A 189 -5.38 -2.32 5.13
C THR A 189 -6.51 -3.34 5.40
N LEU A 190 -7.48 -3.48 4.49
CA LEU A 190 -8.52 -4.52 4.56
C LEU A 190 -7.92 -5.94 4.61
N ARG A 191 -6.78 -6.18 3.94
CA ARG A 191 -6.07 -7.47 4.01
C ARG A 191 -5.72 -7.93 5.43
N LEU A 192 -5.58 -6.99 6.39
CA LEU A 192 -5.31 -7.31 7.81
C LEU A 192 -6.46 -8.07 8.48
N PHE A 193 -7.68 -7.93 7.97
CA PHE A 193 -8.89 -8.54 8.54
C PHE A 193 -9.22 -9.92 7.95
N VAL A 194 -8.51 -10.33 6.89
CA VAL A 194 -8.69 -11.63 6.24
C VAL A 194 -8.28 -12.74 7.20
N ARG A 195 -9.12 -13.77 7.37
CA ARG A 195 -8.93 -14.86 8.36
C ARG A 195 -8.44 -16.18 7.77
N ARG A 196 -8.61 -16.37 6.46
CA ARG A 196 -8.18 -17.57 5.72
C ARG A 196 -7.48 -17.13 4.45
N CYS A 197 -6.41 -17.83 4.07
CA CYS A 197 -5.63 -17.44 2.89
C CYS A 197 -6.49 -17.54 1.62
N PRO A 198 -6.70 -16.43 0.87
CA PRO A 198 -7.50 -16.47 -0.36
C PRO A 198 -7.02 -17.52 -1.36
N ASN A 199 -5.71 -17.80 -1.40
CA ASN A 199 -5.11 -18.72 -2.37
C ASN A 199 -5.28 -20.22 -2.04
N CYS A 200 -5.45 -20.62 -0.76
CA CYS A 200 -5.45 -22.04 -0.37
C CYS A 200 -6.33 -22.40 0.85
N ASP A 201 -7.12 -21.44 1.36
CA ASP A 201 -7.93 -21.49 2.59
C ASP A 201 -7.15 -21.94 3.86
N GLY A 202 -5.82 -21.86 3.84
CA GLY A 202 -4.96 -22.06 5.01
C GLY A 202 -5.16 -21.00 6.10
N THR A 203 -4.56 -21.21 7.27
CA THR A 203 -4.60 -20.24 8.38
C THR A 203 -3.68 -19.07 8.06
N LEU A 204 -3.98 -17.88 8.58
CA LEU A 204 -3.12 -16.71 8.45
C LEU A 204 -2.49 -16.38 9.80
N GLU A 205 -1.17 -16.46 9.88
CA GLU A 205 -0.41 -16.09 11.07
C GLU A 205 0.06 -14.64 11.01
N GLY A 206 -0.20 -13.90 12.09
CA GLY A 206 0.47 -12.64 12.38
C GLY A 206 1.85 -12.88 12.98
N VAL A 207 2.89 -12.73 12.15
CA VAL A 207 4.29 -12.76 12.58
C VAL A 207 4.73 -11.34 12.91
N ARG A 208 5.35 -11.20 14.08
CA ARG A 208 6.05 -10.00 14.56
C ARG A 208 7.42 -10.47 15.04
N GLY A 209 8.48 -9.93 14.46
CA GLY A 209 9.85 -10.25 14.86
C GLY A 209 10.86 -9.43 14.05
N PRO A 210 12.13 -9.40 14.49
CA PRO A 210 13.21 -8.84 13.70
C PRO A 210 13.41 -9.69 12.42
N SER A 211 13.81 -9.06 11.32
CA SER A 211 14.36 -9.80 10.18
C SER A 211 15.68 -10.47 10.57
N SER A 212 15.83 -11.76 10.29
CA SER A 212 17.07 -12.52 10.52
C SER A 212 18.10 -12.31 9.40
N THR A 213 18.20 -11.09 8.88
CA THR A 213 19.03 -10.71 7.72
C THR A 213 19.45 -9.25 7.88
N ASP A 214 20.76 -9.03 8.01
CA ASP A 214 21.44 -7.76 8.33
C ASP A 214 21.23 -7.26 9.78
N ASP A 215 22.24 -6.57 10.33
CA ASP A 215 22.37 -6.20 11.76
C ASP A 215 21.47 -5.02 12.18
N ARG A 216 20.32 -4.88 11.53
CA ARG A 216 19.32 -3.84 11.80
C ARG A 216 18.04 -4.51 12.27
N LEU A 217 17.68 -4.31 13.54
CA LEU A 217 16.47 -4.85 14.18
C LEU A 217 15.19 -4.16 13.67
N GLU A 218 14.88 -4.30 12.38
CA GLU A 218 13.60 -3.86 11.83
C GLU A 218 12.47 -4.75 12.34
N GLU A 219 11.51 -4.18 13.08
CA GLU A 219 10.30 -4.92 13.47
C GLU A 219 9.41 -5.12 12.23
N ARG A 220 9.64 -6.23 11.51
CA ARG A 220 8.80 -6.59 10.37
C ARG A 220 7.47 -7.16 10.87
N ARG A 221 6.39 -6.48 10.53
CA ARG A 221 5.01 -6.90 10.82
C ARG A 221 4.47 -7.57 9.57
N ARG A 222 4.11 -8.85 9.66
CA ARG A 222 3.78 -9.68 8.49
C ARG A 222 2.58 -10.58 8.75
N VAL A 223 1.66 -10.64 7.79
CA VAL A 223 0.55 -11.61 7.78
C VAL A 223 0.84 -12.60 6.66
N GLN A 224 1.08 -13.85 7.02
CA GLN A 224 1.48 -14.93 6.09
C GLN A 224 0.58 -16.15 6.26
N CYS A 225 0.35 -16.91 5.20
CA CYS A 225 -0.27 -18.23 5.31
C CYS A 225 0.70 -19.30 5.82
N ASP A 226 0.24 -20.10 6.79
CA ASP A 226 0.91 -21.30 7.31
C ASP A 226 1.24 -22.33 6.22
N ARG A 227 0.26 -22.63 5.36
CA ARG A 227 0.27 -23.74 4.41
C ARG A 227 1.04 -23.44 3.12
N CYS A 228 0.85 -22.27 2.52
CA CYS A 228 1.40 -21.94 1.20
C CYS A 228 2.36 -20.75 1.21
N GLY A 229 2.77 -20.28 2.40
CA GLY A 229 3.75 -19.22 2.58
C GLY A 229 3.36 -17.84 2.03
N SER A 230 2.19 -17.69 1.41
CA SER A 230 1.77 -16.45 0.73
C SER A 230 1.56 -15.30 1.71
N VAL A 231 2.09 -14.13 1.36
CA VAL A 231 2.02 -12.92 2.18
C VAL A 231 0.79 -12.10 1.80
N LEU A 232 -0.03 -11.72 2.77
CA LEU A 232 -1.16 -10.80 2.60
C LEU A 232 -0.70 -9.36 2.85
N PHE A 233 0.05 -9.16 3.91
CA PHE A 233 0.57 -7.87 4.36
C PHE A 233 2.01 -8.04 4.84
N HIS A 234 2.88 -7.09 4.51
CA HIS A 234 4.09 -6.83 5.27
C HIS A 234 4.34 -5.33 5.38
N GLU A 235 5.14 -4.99 6.38
CA GLU A 235 5.62 -3.64 6.65
C GLU A 235 7.02 -3.75 7.26
N SER A 236 7.95 -2.93 6.79
CA SER A 236 9.30 -2.78 7.34
C SER A 236 9.39 -1.39 7.98
N THR A 237 9.45 -1.34 9.30
CA THR A 237 9.80 -0.10 10.01
C THR A 237 11.27 -0.13 10.37
N SER A 238 12.09 0.58 9.59
CA SER A 238 13.47 0.82 9.99
C SER A 238 13.49 1.80 11.17
N SER A 239 13.73 1.26 12.37
CA SER A 239 13.96 2.02 13.58
C SER A 239 15.34 2.66 13.50
N THR A 240 15.40 3.87 12.97
CA THR A 240 16.51 4.80 13.22
C THR A 240 16.32 5.42 14.60
N GLU A 241 16.50 4.61 15.65
CA GLU A 241 16.70 5.13 16.99
C GLU A 241 18.09 5.77 17.03
N ASN A 242 18.13 7.11 16.98
CA ASN A 242 19.36 7.86 17.24
C ASN A 242 19.75 7.66 18.70
N VAL A 243 20.67 6.73 18.96
CA VAL A 243 21.36 6.63 20.24
C VAL A 243 22.35 7.79 20.33
N SER A 244 21.84 8.96 20.70
CA SER A 244 22.60 10.17 21.03
C SER A 244 22.37 10.50 22.50
N GLY A 245 23.11 9.84 23.40
CA GLY A 245 22.86 10.01 24.84
C GLY A 245 23.68 9.17 25.84
N MET A 246 24.89 8.70 25.50
CA MET A 246 25.86 8.03 26.39
C MET A 246 27.19 7.91 25.62
N GLU A 247 28.40 8.16 26.13
CA GLU A 247 28.92 8.79 27.36
C GLU A 247 30.07 9.77 26.91
N ASP A 248 30.87 10.51 27.68
CA ASP A 248 31.36 10.47 29.07
C ASP A 248 31.62 11.91 29.61
N THR A 249 31.44 12.13 30.92
CA THR A 249 32.30 13.01 31.77
C THR A 249 31.95 12.80 33.25
N PRO A 250 32.87 12.25 34.05
CA PRO A 250 33.03 12.55 35.48
C PRO A 250 34.13 13.61 35.72
#